data_AF-A0A2P8VU13-F1
#
_entry.id   AF-A0A2P8VU13-F1
#
_cell.length_a   1.000
_cell.length_b   1.000
_cell.length_c   1.000
_cell.angle_alpha   90.00
_cell.angle_beta   90.00
_cell.angle_gamma   90.00
#
_symmetry.space_group_name_H-M   'P 1'
#
loop_
_entity.id
_entity.type
_entity.pdbx_description
1 polymer ?
#
loop_
_entity_poly.entity_id
_entity_poly.type
_entity_poly.pdbx_seq_one_letter_code
_entity_poly.pdbx_strand_id
1 'polypeptide(L)'
;MTSTHSPIWTLPIEAVYPTLGSTPQGLKAFEAQERLQQFGANELPEPPRRPLWLRFTDQLTHFMALLLWVAGILAFISHTAALGWAIWAVIWINAIFSFWQEFRAEQALAALKNVLPSQVQVYRDGELTQIPARELVRGDVVQLEEGDRVSADARLVRAESLYLDVSVLTGESLPVARNPHPVRQREALPVRGGKPLERPGETPHHEKVNPADISNLVLAGETVSSGRGTAVVYATGTQTEFGQVAHLTTEVKREPSTLEVQVSHIVRVITAIALTMGVLIFTLTSLLVGMEVKESFIFAIGIIVALVPEGLLPTVTLSLAIGVKRMVRRNALVRRLSAVETLSAVNVICTDKTGTLTKNEMTVRYLWLPPASADNLSASEHGLPAGHIAVTGAGYDPTVGQMHLSDDSPLTWKAHLLLLGAALCSNARLTHLTAPSRWQEMGDPTEAALIVAAAKAGLNLEQLQQRYPRQREIPFDSRRRMMTVVLDWRDDLWPQTFPQQTAQVAFTKGAPLEV
;
A
#
# COMPACT_ATOMS: atom_id res chain seq x y z
N MET A 1 30.14 12.09 14.54
CA MET A 1 30.62 13.35 13.93
C MET A 1 29.52 13.84 12.99
N THR A 2 28.69 14.76 13.48
CA THR A 2 27.59 15.37 12.74
C THR A 2 28.17 16.24 11.63
N SER A 3 28.16 15.76 10.40
CA SER A 3 28.64 16.51 9.26
C SER A 3 27.80 17.77 9.07
N THR A 4 28.49 18.91 9.03
CA THR A 4 27.99 20.23 8.67
C THR A 4 27.69 20.30 7.17
N HIS A 5 26.84 19.40 6.66
CA HIS A 5 26.33 19.47 5.30
C HIS A 5 24.87 19.89 5.36
N SER A 6 24.59 21.09 4.84
CA SER A 6 23.23 21.52 4.58
C SER A 6 22.50 20.44 3.76
N PRO A 7 21.25 20.11 4.10
CA PRO A 7 20.55 19.03 3.44
C PRO A 7 20.34 19.34 1.94
N ILE A 8 20.32 18.31 1.10
CA ILE A 8 20.41 18.47 -0.36
C ILE A 8 19.28 19.32 -0.98
N TRP A 9 18.10 19.34 -0.36
CA TRP A 9 16.96 20.16 -0.80
C TRP A 9 17.17 21.67 -0.58
N THR A 10 18.11 22.07 0.28
CA THR A 10 18.44 23.48 0.52
C THR A 10 19.45 24.03 -0.49
N LEU A 11 20.13 23.15 -1.25
CA LEU A 11 21.19 23.56 -2.15
C LEU A 11 20.63 24.18 -3.45
N PRO A 12 21.31 25.22 -3.99
CA PRO A 12 21.04 25.70 -5.34
C PRO A 12 21.33 24.61 -6.38
N ILE A 13 20.62 24.65 -7.51
CA ILE A 13 20.68 23.63 -8.57
C ILE A 13 22.12 23.37 -9.02
N GLU A 14 22.90 24.44 -9.20
CA GLU A 14 24.31 24.38 -9.61
C GLU A 14 25.21 23.61 -8.62
N ALA A 15 24.87 23.61 -7.34
CA ALA A 15 25.61 22.91 -6.30
C ALA A 15 25.19 21.44 -6.13
N VAL A 16 24.04 21.02 -6.68
CA VAL A 16 23.55 19.63 -6.56
C VAL A 16 24.48 18.65 -7.27
N TYR A 17 24.85 18.96 -8.52
CA TYR A 17 25.74 18.14 -9.34
C TYR A 17 27.09 17.86 -8.68
N PRO A 18 27.90 18.86 -8.28
CA PRO A 18 29.20 18.59 -7.63
C PRO A 18 29.05 17.88 -6.28
N THR A 19 27.98 18.16 -5.52
CA THR A 19 27.73 17.49 -4.22
C THR A 19 27.47 15.99 -4.38
N LEU A 20 26.86 15.58 -5.49
CA LEU A 20 26.59 14.17 -5.81
C LEU A 20 27.63 13.54 -6.76
N GLY A 21 28.69 14.29 -7.10
CA GLY A 21 29.70 13.87 -8.08
C GLY A 21 29.09 13.54 -9.44
N SER A 22 28.16 14.36 -9.93
CA SER A 22 27.46 14.16 -11.20
C SER A 22 27.59 15.40 -12.09
N THR A 23 27.10 15.31 -13.33
CA THR A 23 27.06 16.42 -14.29
C THR A 23 25.68 16.53 -14.93
N PRO A 24 25.32 17.65 -15.57
CA PRO A 24 24.06 17.75 -16.33
C PRO A 24 23.92 16.70 -17.44
N GLN A 25 25.03 16.17 -17.95
CA GLN A 25 25.09 15.10 -18.95
C GLN A 25 24.98 13.70 -18.33
N GLY A 26 24.84 13.59 -17.01
CA GLY A 26 24.81 12.32 -16.30
C GLY A 26 26.18 11.80 -15.88
N LEU A 27 26.20 10.54 -15.45
CA LEU A 27 27.43 9.81 -15.09
C LEU A 27 28.02 9.12 -16.32
N LYS A 28 29.32 8.82 -16.29
CA LYS A 28 29.92 7.91 -17.27
C LYS A 28 29.53 6.47 -16.95
N ALA A 29 29.34 5.61 -17.94
CA ALA A 29 28.95 4.21 -17.71
C ALA A 29 29.91 3.45 -16.76
N PHE A 30 31.23 3.69 -16.90
CA PHE A 30 32.23 3.08 -16.01
C PHE A 30 32.08 3.52 -14.55
N GLU A 31 31.85 4.82 -14.32
CA GLU A 31 31.68 5.38 -12.98
C GLU A 31 30.37 4.88 -12.33
N ALA A 32 29.30 4.76 -13.11
CA ALA A 32 28.06 4.18 -12.65
C ALA A 32 28.25 2.71 -12.20
N GLN A 33 29.02 1.93 -12.98
CA GLN A 33 29.33 0.54 -12.64
C GLN A 33 30.20 0.43 -11.37
N GLU A 34 31.18 1.31 -11.19
CA GLU A 34 32.02 1.36 -9.99
C GLU A 34 31.18 1.67 -8.74
N ARG A 35 30.28 2.65 -8.84
CA ARG A 35 29.32 2.97 -7.75
C ARG A 35 28.38 1.80 -7.46
N LEU A 36 27.92 1.09 -8.49
CA LEU A 36 27.05 -0.08 -8.33
C LEU A 36 27.75 -1.21 -7.58
N GLN A 37 29.04 -1.43 -7.86
CA GLN A 37 29.86 -2.41 -7.13
C GLN A 37 30.13 -1.98 -5.68
N GLN A 38 30.34 -0.68 -5.45
CA GLN A 38 30.65 -0.15 -4.12
C GLN A 38 29.43 -0.08 -3.19
N PHE A 39 28.29 0.41 -3.69
CA PHE A 39 27.09 0.69 -2.88
C PHE A 39 26.01 -0.40 -3.01
N GLY A 40 26.15 -1.30 -3.98
CA GLY A 40 25.16 -2.33 -4.27
C GLY A 40 24.02 -1.83 -5.16
N ALA A 41 23.14 -2.76 -5.52
CA ALA A 41 21.99 -2.51 -6.38
C ALA A 41 20.89 -1.69 -5.67
N ASN A 42 20.12 -0.94 -6.46
CA ASN A 42 18.91 -0.24 -6.02
C ASN A 42 17.76 -1.23 -5.80
N GLU A 43 17.87 -2.04 -4.76
CA GLU A 43 16.87 -3.00 -4.33
C GLU A 43 16.76 -3.01 -2.80
N LEU A 44 15.58 -3.36 -2.32
CA LEU A 44 15.40 -3.68 -0.92
C LEU A 44 15.95 -5.09 -0.68
N PRO A 45 16.73 -5.31 0.39
CA PRO A 45 17.26 -6.63 0.72
C PRO A 45 16.08 -7.58 0.93
N GLU A 46 16.04 -8.67 0.15
CA GLU A 46 15.11 -9.75 0.48
C GLU A 46 15.50 -10.29 1.86
N PRO A 47 14.54 -10.48 2.78
CA PRO A 47 14.84 -11.12 4.05
C PRO A 47 15.45 -12.50 3.77
N PRO A 48 16.55 -12.87 4.45
CA PRO A 48 17.24 -14.13 4.18
C PRO A 48 16.25 -15.29 4.37
N ARG A 49 16.03 -16.05 3.30
CA ARG A 49 15.19 -17.24 3.37
C ARG A 49 15.94 -18.29 4.17
N ARG A 50 15.33 -18.80 5.25
CA ARG A 50 15.91 -19.95 5.96
C ARG A 50 15.97 -21.13 4.98
N PRO A 51 17.14 -21.74 4.77
CA PRO A 51 17.27 -22.83 3.82
C PRO A 51 16.42 -24.02 4.27
N LEU A 52 15.95 -24.80 3.29
CA LEU A 52 14.99 -25.88 3.51
C LEU A 52 15.46 -26.90 4.55
N TRP A 53 16.76 -27.19 4.60
CA TRP A 53 17.32 -28.12 5.58
C TRP A 53 17.25 -27.59 7.02
N LEU A 54 17.47 -26.28 7.25
CA LEU A 54 17.31 -25.67 8.58
C LEU A 54 15.85 -25.72 9.03
N ARG A 55 14.92 -25.49 8.09
CA ARG A 55 13.49 -25.62 8.37
C ARG A 55 13.10 -27.06 8.68
N PHE A 56 13.69 -28.03 7.98
CA PHE A 56 13.50 -29.44 8.28
C PHE A 56 14.03 -29.81 9.67
N THR A 57 15.16 -29.24 10.11
CA THR A 57 15.69 -29.48 11.46
C THR A 57 14.80 -28.93 12.57
N ASP A 58 13.98 -27.90 12.31
CA ASP A 58 13.01 -27.40 13.28
C ASP A 58 11.97 -28.49 13.62
N GLN A 59 11.61 -29.35 12.65
CA GLN A 59 10.70 -30.48 12.87
C GLN A 59 11.31 -31.61 13.72
N LEU A 60 12.64 -31.73 13.72
CA LEU A 60 13.38 -32.72 14.52
C LEU A 60 13.71 -32.23 15.94
N THR A 61 13.64 -30.92 16.19
CA THR A 61 14.08 -30.27 17.43
C THR A 61 12.95 -29.70 18.27
N HIS A 62 11.69 -29.80 17.81
CA HIS A 62 10.54 -29.45 18.62
C HIS A 62 10.53 -30.26 19.93
N PHE A 63 10.01 -29.66 21.01
CA PHE A 63 10.06 -30.19 22.38
C PHE A 63 9.66 -31.68 22.49
N MET A 64 8.64 -32.10 21.73
CA MET A 64 8.19 -33.48 21.74
C MET A 64 9.15 -34.45 21.03
N ALA A 65 9.74 -34.02 19.92
CA ALA A 65 10.77 -34.80 19.23
C ALA A 65 11.98 -35.00 20.15
N LEU A 66 12.39 -33.97 20.92
CA LEU A 66 13.45 -34.10 21.93
C LEU A 66 13.13 -35.15 22.99
N LEU A 67 11.87 -35.21 23.47
CA LEU A 67 11.44 -36.23 24.42
C LEU A 67 11.51 -37.64 23.82
N LEU A 68 11.12 -37.81 22.56
CA LEU A 68 11.24 -39.10 21.86
C LEU A 68 12.71 -39.46 21.56
N TRP A 69 13.57 -38.48 21.27
CA TRP A 69 15.01 -38.70 21.15
C TRP A 69 15.59 -39.25 22.45
N VAL A 70 15.27 -38.60 23.56
CA VAL A 70 15.65 -39.03 24.91
C VAL A 70 15.11 -40.44 25.18
N ALA A 71 13.81 -40.69 24.96
CA ALA A 71 13.21 -42.02 25.13
C ALA A 71 13.91 -43.11 24.30
N GLY A 72 14.27 -42.82 23.04
CA GLY A 72 15.03 -43.72 22.20
C GLY A 72 16.44 -44.00 22.73
N ILE A 73 17.16 -42.97 23.20
CA ILE A 73 18.47 -43.13 23.87
C ILE A 73 18.34 -44.03 25.10
N LEU A 74 17.35 -43.79 25.95
CA LEU A 74 17.13 -44.59 27.15
C LEU A 74 16.73 -46.05 26.80
N ALA A 75 16.03 -46.29 25.70
CA ALA A 75 15.76 -47.64 25.20
C ALA A 75 17.02 -48.38 24.74
N PHE A 76 18.01 -47.67 24.15
CA PHE A 76 19.31 -48.27 23.84
C PHE A 76 20.11 -48.61 25.10
N ILE A 77 20.11 -47.72 26.10
CA ILE A 77 20.75 -47.97 27.40
C ILE A 77 20.14 -49.20 28.08
N SER A 78 18.85 -49.45 27.87
CA SER A 78 18.13 -50.61 28.42
C SER A 78 18.38 -51.92 27.66
N HIS A 79 19.30 -51.94 26.70
CA HIS A 79 19.55 -53.08 25.81
C HIS A 79 18.32 -53.53 24.99
N THR A 80 17.40 -52.60 24.70
CA THR A 80 16.24 -52.81 23.84
C THR A 80 16.37 -52.01 22.55
N ALA A 81 17.35 -52.40 21.72
CA ALA A 81 17.67 -51.69 20.48
C ALA A 81 16.48 -51.63 19.50
N ALA A 82 15.65 -52.67 19.45
CA ALA A 82 14.45 -52.69 18.60
C ALA A 82 13.47 -51.56 18.96
N LEU A 83 13.25 -51.31 20.24
CA LEU A 83 12.38 -50.22 20.72
C LEU A 83 12.99 -48.84 20.43
N GLY A 84 14.30 -48.69 20.63
CA GLY A 84 15.01 -47.45 20.31
C GLY A 84 14.92 -47.08 18.83
N TRP A 85 15.15 -48.05 17.93
CA TRP A 85 14.98 -47.86 16.50
C TRP A 85 13.54 -47.55 16.10
N ALA A 86 12.54 -48.20 16.72
CA ALA A 86 11.14 -47.92 16.46
C ALA A 86 10.75 -46.47 16.82
N ILE A 87 11.17 -45.99 18.00
CA ILE A 87 10.91 -44.62 18.44
C ILE A 87 11.56 -43.60 17.49
N TRP A 88 12.82 -43.82 17.09
CA TRP A 88 13.49 -42.92 16.15
C TRP A 88 12.88 -42.95 14.75
N ALA A 89 12.42 -44.11 14.27
CA ALA A 89 11.72 -44.22 12.99
C ALA A 89 10.44 -43.36 12.98
N VAL A 90 9.69 -43.33 14.09
CA VAL A 90 8.51 -42.48 14.25
C VAL A 90 8.87 -40.99 14.15
N ILE A 91 9.97 -40.55 14.78
CA ILE A 91 10.46 -39.17 14.66
C ILE A 91 10.73 -38.81 13.20
N TRP A 92 11.44 -39.68 12.47
CA TRP A 92 11.77 -39.43 11.06
C TRP A 92 10.54 -39.39 10.16
N ILE A 93 9.61 -40.33 10.31
CA ILE A 93 8.36 -40.37 9.54
C ILE A 93 7.55 -39.09 9.79
N ASN A 94 7.41 -38.70 11.06
CA ASN A 94 6.66 -37.50 11.45
C ASN A 94 7.32 -36.23 10.92
N ALA A 95 8.66 -36.12 10.98
CA ALA A 95 9.39 -34.96 10.45
C ALA A 95 9.26 -34.82 8.93
N ILE A 96 9.41 -35.92 8.18
CA ILE A 96 9.25 -35.95 6.72
C ILE A 96 7.82 -35.56 6.34
N PHE A 97 6.84 -36.18 6.99
CA PHE A 97 5.44 -35.91 6.71
C PHE A 97 5.06 -34.46 7.01
N SER A 98 5.46 -33.94 8.17
CA SER A 98 5.19 -32.56 8.60
C SER A 98 5.85 -31.54 7.67
N PHE A 99 7.13 -31.74 7.32
CA PHE A 99 7.84 -30.88 6.39
C PHE A 99 7.21 -30.87 5.00
N TRP A 100 6.82 -32.04 4.47
CA TRP A 100 6.19 -32.13 3.16
C TRP A 100 4.82 -31.44 3.11
N GLN A 101 4.03 -31.56 4.18
CA GLN A 101 2.76 -30.86 4.32
C GLN A 101 2.94 -29.34 4.35
N GLU A 102 3.90 -28.85 5.14
CA GLU A 102 4.20 -27.42 5.26
C GLU A 102 4.69 -26.84 3.93
N PHE A 103 5.63 -27.53 3.26
CA PHE A 103 6.19 -27.11 1.97
C PHE A 103 5.11 -27.00 0.88
N ARG A 104 4.19 -27.97 0.81
CA ARG A 104 3.11 -27.97 -0.18
C ARG A 104 2.13 -26.82 0.03
N ALA A 105 1.88 -26.44 1.29
CA ALA A 105 1.02 -25.30 1.61
C ALA A 105 1.63 -23.96 1.16
N GLU A 106 2.94 -23.78 1.31
CA GLU A 106 3.62 -22.54 0.90
C GLU A 106 3.77 -22.38 -0.61
N GLN A 107 4.03 -23.47 -1.33
CA GLN A 107 4.23 -23.41 -2.78
C GLN A 107 2.98 -22.93 -3.53
N ALA A 108 1.78 -23.28 -3.02
CA ALA A 108 0.51 -22.80 -3.54
C ALA A 108 0.35 -21.27 -3.43
N LEU A 109 1.00 -20.64 -2.45
CA LEU A 109 0.96 -19.19 -2.23
C LEU A 109 2.05 -18.45 -3.01
N ALA A 110 3.20 -19.09 -3.22
CA ALA A 110 4.36 -18.48 -3.91
C ALA A 110 4.14 -18.26 -5.42
N ALA A 111 3.34 -19.11 -6.08
CA ALA A 111 3.07 -19.03 -7.52
C ALA A 111 2.36 -17.72 -7.97
N LEU A 112 1.82 -16.95 -7.02
CA LEU A 112 1.10 -15.70 -7.28
C LEU A 112 2.03 -14.45 -7.31
N LYS A 113 3.34 -14.59 -7.06
CA LYS A 113 4.26 -13.47 -6.78
C LYS A 113 5.02 -12.90 -7.99
N ASN A 114 5.01 -13.55 -9.16
CA ASN A 114 5.93 -13.20 -10.25
C ASN A 114 5.30 -12.23 -11.27
N VAL A 115 5.45 -10.91 -11.09
CA VAL A 115 5.11 -9.92 -12.12
C VAL A 115 6.19 -8.82 -12.18
N LEU A 116 6.94 -8.88 -13.29
CA LEU A 116 7.69 -7.85 -14.04
C LEU A 116 8.70 -6.91 -13.33
N PRO A 117 9.92 -6.76 -13.89
CA PRO A 117 10.88 -5.73 -13.47
C PRO A 117 10.51 -4.34 -14.04
N SER A 118 10.83 -3.29 -13.28
CA SER A 118 10.67 -1.87 -13.66
C SER A 118 11.93 -1.34 -14.36
N GLN A 119 11.73 -0.54 -15.41
CA GLN A 119 12.78 0.15 -16.19
C GLN A 119 12.75 1.66 -15.88
N VAL A 120 13.91 2.33 -15.99
CA VAL A 120 14.06 3.77 -15.71
C VAL A 120 14.91 4.44 -16.79
N GLN A 121 14.59 5.67 -17.14
CA GLN A 121 15.36 6.48 -18.09
C GLN A 121 16.42 7.34 -17.36
N VAL A 122 17.68 7.21 -17.74
CA VAL A 122 18.82 7.94 -17.17
C VAL A 122 19.70 8.55 -18.24
N TYR A 123 20.29 9.70 -17.93
CA TYR A 123 21.39 10.23 -18.72
C TYR A 123 22.69 9.55 -18.29
N ARG A 124 23.34 8.86 -19.23
CA ARG A 124 24.69 8.28 -19.07
C ARG A 124 25.51 8.59 -20.32
N ASP A 125 26.76 9.01 -20.11
CA ASP A 125 27.66 9.48 -21.19
C ASP A 125 27.03 10.58 -22.08
N GLY A 126 26.11 11.38 -21.55
CA GLY A 126 25.39 12.43 -22.28
C GLY A 126 24.19 11.97 -23.08
N GLU A 127 23.92 10.67 -23.14
CA GLU A 127 22.78 10.08 -23.86
C GLU A 127 21.70 9.58 -22.91
N LEU A 128 20.45 9.69 -23.33
CA LEU A 128 19.31 9.17 -22.59
C LEU A 128 19.18 7.67 -22.86
N THR A 129 19.37 6.86 -21.82
CA THR A 129 19.37 5.39 -21.89
C THR A 129 18.33 4.80 -20.93
N GLN A 130 17.69 3.71 -21.33
CA GLN A 130 16.84 2.93 -20.43
C GLN A 130 17.66 1.84 -19.75
N ILE A 131 17.59 1.81 -18.42
CA ILE A 131 18.27 0.80 -17.59
C ILE A 131 17.27 0.15 -16.63
N PRO A 132 17.54 -1.08 -16.15
CA PRO A 132 16.79 -1.66 -15.05
C PRO A 132 16.86 -0.76 -13.81
N ALA A 133 15.74 -0.59 -13.11
CA ALA A 133 15.69 0.21 -11.88
C ALA A 133 16.72 -0.22 -10.83
N ARG A 134 17.06 -1.53 -10.81
CA ARG A 134 18.08 -2.16 -9.96
C ARG A 134 19.49 -1.58 -10.16
N GLU A 135 19.80 -1.07 -11.35
CA GLU A 135 21.13 -0.56 -11.72
C GLU A 135 21.29 0.95 -11.50
N LEU A 136 20.26 1.61 -10.94
CA LEU A 136 20.34 3.01 -10.52
C LEU A 136 21.35 3.17 -9.39
N VAL A 137 22.19 4.20 -9.49
CA VAL A 137 23.16 4.55 -8.47
C VAL A 137 23.02 6.01 -8.05
N ARG A 138 23.52 6.32 -6.86
CA ARG A 138 23.62 7.71 -6.39
C ARG A 138 24.43 8.53 -7.41
N GLY A 139 23.89 9.68 -7.81
CA GLY A 139 24.44 10.59 -8.80
C GLY A 139 23.89 10.39 -10.22
N ASP A 140 23.15 9.31 -10.51
CA ASP A 140 22.47 9.18 -11.80
C ASP A 140 21.50 10.35 -12.01
N VAL A 141 21.44 10.85 -13.24
CA VAL A 141 20.50 11.90 -13.63
C VAL A 141 19.32 11.22 -14.33
N VAL A 142 18.18 11.17 -13.64
CA VAL A 142 16.96 10.52 -14.13
C VAL A 142 16.10 11.51 -14.89
N GLN A 143 15.53 11.04 -15.99
CA GLN A 143 14.47 11.74 -16.71
C GLN A 143 13.13 11.18 -16.21
N LEU A 144 12.22 12.07 -15.85
CA LEU A 144 10.87 11.74 -15.41
C LEU A 144 9.86 12.29 -16.41
N GLU A 145 8.98 11.44 -16.89
CA GLU A 145 7.85 11.78 -17.75
C GLU A 145 6.55 11.26 -17.16
N GLU A 146 5.43 11.73 -17.70
CA GLU A 146 4.09 11.30 -17.29
C GLU A 146 3.93 9.78 -17.37
N GLY A 147 3.43 9.18 -16.29
CA GLY A 147 3.27 7.73 -16.14
C GLY A 147 4.49 7.01 -15.55
N ASP A 148 5.66 7.65 -15.47
CA ASP A 148 6.85 7.03 -14.90
C ASP A 148 6.72 6.80 -13.39
N ARG A 149 7.31 5.70 -12.92
CA ARG A 149 7.48 5.42 -11.48
C ARG A 149 8.85 5.86 -11.00
N VAL A 150 8.86 6.68 -9.96
CA VAL A 150 10.09 7.12 -9.30
C VAL A 150 10.70 5.93 -8.55
N SER A 151 11.89 5.52 -8.96
CA SER A 151 12.53 4.27 -8.49
C SER A 151 13.62 4.48 -7.44
N ALA A 152 13.99 5.73 -7.17
CA ALA A 152 15.02 6.12 -6.22
C ALA A 152 14.73 7.56 -5.73
N ASP A 153 15.27 7.94 -4.59
CA ASP A 153 15.09 9.31 -4.09
C ASP A 153 16.04 10.27 -4.82
N ALA A 154 15.48 11.34 -5.37
CA ALA A 154 16.21 12.27 -6.22
C ALA A 154 15.83 13.73 -5.95
N ARG A 155 16.77 14.62 -6.29
CA ARG A 155 16.66 16.07 -6.17
C ARG A 155 16.36 16.68 -7.53
N LEU A 156 15.24 17.39 -7.69
CA LEU A 156 14.83 18.00 -8.95
C LEU A 156 15.74 19.15 -9.39
N VAL A 157 16.26 19.06 -10.60
CA VAL A 157 17.08 20.13 -11.21
C VAL A 157 16.32 20.86 -12.32
N ARG A 158 15.30 20.22 -12.90
CA ARG A 158 14.36 20.82 -13.86
C ARG A 158 12.96 20.24 -13.61
N ALA A 159 11.92 21.08 -13.69
CA ALA A 159 10.54 20.62 -13.67
C ALA A 159 9.67 21.55 -14.53
N GLU A 160 8.82 20.96 -15.35
CA GLU A 160 7.86 21.63 -16.21
C GLU A 160 6.49 21.03 -15.94
N SER A 161 5.65 21.79 -15.22
CA SER A 161 4.31 21.36 -14.80
C SER A 161 4.29 19.95 -14.18
N LEU A 162 5.30 19.63 -13.36
CA LEU A 162 5.48 18.30 -12.78
C LEU A 162 4.56 18.12 -11.57
N TYR A 163 3.67 17.12 -11.66
CA TYR A 163 2.81 16.69 -10.55
C TYR A 163 3.07 15.22 -10.25
N LEU A 164 3.17 14.87 -8.98
CA LEU A 164 3.43 13.51 -8.52
C LEU A 164 2.28 13.00 -7.65
N ASP A 165 1.91 11.74 -7.85
CA ASP A 165 1.11 10.97 -6.91
C ASP A 165 2.02 10.47 -5.80
N VAL A 166 1.80 11.01 -4.60
CA VAL A 166 2.57 10.74 -3.38
C VAL A 166 1.84 9.79 -2.43
N SER A 167 0.75 9.16 -2.88
CA SER A 167 -0.13 8.31 -2.07
C SER A 167 0.57 7.13 -1.40
N VAL A 168 1.65 6.61 -2.00
CA VAL A 168 2.44 5.52 -1.42
C VAL A 168 3.09 5.91 -0.08
N LEU A 169 3.47 7.17 0.08
CA LEU A 169 4.11 7.67 1.31
C LEU A 169 3.13 8.40 2.24
N THR A 170 2.15 9.11 1.69
CA THR A 170 1.23 9.96 2.47
C THR A 170 -0.17 9.38 2.66
N GLY A 171 -0.58 8.43 1.82
CA GLY A 171 -1.96 7.93 1.76
C GLY A 171 -2.97 8.89 1.10
N GLU A 172 -2.51 10.03 0.56
CA GLU A 172 -3.38 10.99 -0.13
C GLU A 172 -3.17 10.92 -1.64
N SER A 173 -4.26 10.87 -2.41
CA SER A 173 -4.22 10.60 -3.87
C SER A 173 -4.36 11.84 -4.76
N LEU A 174 -4.39 13.03 -4.17
CA LEU A 174 -4.33 14.27 -4.92
C LEU A 174 -2.88 14.51 -5.37
N PRO A 175 -2.62 14.68 -6.69
CA PRO A 175 -1.28 14.96 -7.18
C PRO A 175 -0.71 16.26 -6.60
N VAL A 176 0.56 16.23 -6.20
CA VAL A 176 1.26 17.37 -5.60
C VAL A 176 2.23 17.98 -6.60
N ALA A 177 2.17 19.30 -6.77
CA ALA A 177 3.06 20.04 -7.65
C ALA A 177 4.50 20.06 -7.11
N ARG A 178 5.48 19.80 -7.98
CA ARG A 178 6.91 19.85 -7.66
C ARG A 178 7.62 20.95 -8.45
N ASN A 179 8.67 21.51 -7.88
CA ASN A 179 9.50 22.56 -8.51
C ASN A 179 10.98 22.38 -8.13
N PRO A 180 11.94 22.82 -8.96
CA PRO A 180 13.36 22.55 -8.71
C PRO A 180 14.01 23.53 -7.72
N HIS A 181 13.30 24.55 -7.24
CA HIS A 181 13.89 25.64 -6.47
C HIS A 181 14.31 25.19 -5.07
N PRO A 182 15.39 25.76 -4.50
CA PRO A 182 15.84 25.42 -3.15
C PRO A 182 14.77 25.75 -2.11
N VAL A 183 14.52 24.80 -1.20
CA VAL A 183 13.56 24.97 -0.11
C VAL A 183 14.33 25.41 1.13
N ARG A 184 14.00 26.59 1.67
CA ARG A 184 14.61 27.09 2.91
C ARG A 184 14.01 26.39 4.11
N GLN A 185 14.86 25.86 4.98
CA GLN A 185 14.43 25.36 6.28
C GLN A 185 14.01 26.55 7.14
N ARG A 186 12.78 26.54 7.65
CA ARG A 186 12.32 27.57 8.58
C ARG A 186 12.86 27.26 9.97
N GLU A 187 13.42 28.28 10.62
CA GLU A 187 13.74 28.22 12.04
C GLU A 187 12.42 28.30 12.82
N ALA A 188 12.11 27.27 13.60
CA ALA A 188 10.91 27.25 14.42
C ALA A 188 11.25 27.88 15.78
N LEU A 189 10.91 29.16 15.94
CA LEU A 189 10.86 29.77 17.27
C LEU A 189 9.53 29.39 17.93
N PRO A 190 9.53 28.93 19.20
CA PRO A 190 8.28 28.69 19.92
C PRO A 190 7.49 30.00 20.03
N VAL A 191 6.28 30.03 19.46
CA VAL A 191 5.40 31.22 19.51
C VAL A 191 4.32 31.01 20.56
N ARG A 192 4.18 31.95 21.51
CA ARG A 192 3.05 31.99 22.46
C ARG A 192 2.36 33.33 22.36
N GLY A 193 1.10 33.35 21.92
CA GLY A 193 0.33 34.59 21.74
C GLY A 193 0.87 35.50 20.62
N GLY A 194 1.45 34.93 19.56
CA GLY A 194 1.97 35.67 18.41
C GLY A 194 3.35 36.32 18.60
N LYS A 195 4.00 36.12 19.75
CA LYS A 195 5.37 36.59 20.01
C LYS A 195 6.36 35.42 20.03
N PRO A 196 7.51 35.51 19.34
CA PRO A 196 8.59 34.54 19.47
C PRO A 196 9.13 34.54 20.91
N LEU A 197 9.19 33.38 21.54
CA LEU A 197 9.87 33.18 22.81
C LEU A 197 11.33 32.85 22.52
N GLU A 198 12.19 33.88 22.43
CA GLU A 198 13.63 33.68 22.50
C GLU A 198 14.05 33.71 23.98
N ARG A 199 14.36 32.54 24.57
CA ARG A 199 15.07 32.52 25.86
C ARG A 199 16.57 32.72 25.61
N PRO A 200 17.27 33.56 26.39
CA PRO A 200 18.72 33.69 26.27
C PRO A 200 19.40 32.32 26.45
N GLY A 201 20.04 31.82 25.39
CA GLY A 201 20.74 30.52 25.37
C GLY A 201 19.96 29.35 24.75
N GLU A 202 18.73 29.55 24.28
CA GLU A 202 17.94 28.53 23.59
C GLU A 202 18.27 28.56 22.08
N THR A 203 18.85 27.47 21.55
CA THR A 203 19.15 27.35 20.13
C THR A 203 17.86 27.12 19.33
N PRO A 204 17.65 27.79 18.18
CA PRO A 204 16.50 27.53 17.32
C PRO A 204 16.37 26.04 17.01
N HIS A 205 15.21 25.46 17.31
CA HIS A 205 14.91 24.12 16.87
C HIS A 205 14.50 24.18 15.39
N HIS A 206 15.09 23.30 14.58
CA HIS A 206 14.71 23.19 13.18
C HIS A 206 13.32 22.56 13.10
N GLU A 207 12.45 23.09 12.24
CA GLU A 207 11.14 22.49 11.96
C GLU A 207 11.33 21.03 11.51
N LYS A 208 10.51 20.11 12.05
CA LYS A 208 10.51 18.72 11.61
C LYS A 208 9.87 18.65 10.23
N VAL A 209 10.69 18.67 9.19
CA VAL A 209 10.23 18.64 7.79
C VAL A 209 10.01 17.18 7.37
N ASN A 210 8.83 16.88 6.84
CA ASN A 210 8.57 15.61 6.19
C ASN A 210 9.13 15.65 4.76
N PRO A 211 10.02 14.72 4.35
CA PRO A 211 10.57 14.68 3.00
C PRO A 211 9.53 14.72 1.88
N ALA A 212 8.36 14.10 2.09
CA ALA A 212 7.26 14.07 1.12
C ALA A 212 6.70 15.48 0.83
N ASP A 213 6.77 16.41 1.79
CA ASP A 213 6.26 17.79 1.64
C ASP A 213 7.28 18.72 0.94
N ILE A 214 8.52 18.26 0.74
CA ILE A 214 9.57 19.08 0.16
C ILE A 214 9.37 19.14 -1.36
N SER A 215 8.99 20.31 -1.88
CA SER A 215 8.56 20.48 -3.28
C SER A 215 9.60 20.14 -4.33
N ASN A 216 10.88 20.03 -3.95
CA ASN A 216 12.01 19.88 -4.86
C ASN A 216 12.70 18.50 -4.76
N LEU A 217 12.10 17.58 -4.01
CA LEU A 217 12.45 16.18 -3.94
C LEU A 217 11.40 15.34 -4.67
N VAL A 218 11.85 14.20 -5.18
CA VAL A 218 11.02 13.10 -5.65
C VAL A 218 11.49 11.84 -4.95
N LEU A 219 10.56 11.03 -4.48
CA LEU A 219 10.87 9.91 -3.60
C LEU A 219 10.52 8.57 -4.26
N ALA A 220 11.27 7.53 -3.92
CA ALA A 220 11.03 6.18 -4.41
C ALA A 220 9.59 5.73 -4.09
N GLY A 221 8.89 5.16 -5.07
CA GLY A 221 7.50 4.72 -4.95
C GLY A 221 6.46 5.75 -5.40
N GLU A 222 6.82 7.02 -5.58
CA GLU A 222 5.95 8.03 -6.19
C GLU A 222 5.74 7.74 -7.69
N THR A 223 4.63 8.21 -8.26
CA THR A 223 4.34 8.09 -9.70
C THR A 223 4.12 9.47 -10.31
N VAL A 224 4.65 9.73 -11.51
CA VAL A 224 4.47 11.00 -12.19
C VAL A 224 3.07 11.05 -12.81
N SER A 225 2.22 11.92 -12.26
CA SER A 225 0.85 12.09 -12.74
C SER A 225 0.79 12.93 -14.01
N SER A 226 1.65 13.94 -14.13
CA SER A 226 1.73 14.79 -15.33
C SER A 226 3.01 15.60 -15.37
N GLY A 227 3.38 16.05 -16.57
CA GLY A 227 4.52 16.94 -16.80
C GLY A 227 5.83 16.19 -16.94
N ARG A 228 6.94 16.95 -16.94
CA ARG A 228 8.29 16.41 -17.17
C ARG A 228 9.28 17.01 -16.18
N GLY A 229 10.23 16.20 -15.73
CA GLY A 229 11.27 16.66 -14.81
C GLY A 229 12.60 15.97 -15.04
N THR A 230 13.67 16.58 -14.57
CA THR A 230 15.00 15.97 -14.50
C THR A 230 15.45 16.04 -13.05
N ALA A 231 15.92 14.93 -12.50
CA ALA A 231 16.34 14.84 -11.10
C ALA A 231 17.67 14.10 -10.97
N VAL A 232 18.44 14.40 -9.91
CA VAL A 232 19.69 13.72 -9.60
C VAL A 232 19.49 12.83 -8.38
N VAL A 233 19.76 11.54 -8.53
CA VAL A 233 19.57 10.53 -7.48
C VAL A 233 20.51 10.79 -6.32
N TYR A 234 19.99 10.90 -5.10
CA TYR A 234 20.81 11.06 -3.90
C TYR A 234 20.77 9.85 -2.96
N ALA A 235 19.75 9.01 -3.05
CA ALA A 235 19.66 7.75 -2.29
C ALA A 235 19.00 6.64 -3.11
N THR A 236 19.47 5.40 -2.92
CA THR A 236 18.99 4.18 -3.58
C THR A 236 18.77 3.06 -2.57
N GLY A 237 17.94 2.07 -2.92
CA GLY A 237 17.69 0.87 -2.11
C GLY A 237 17.21 1.20 -0.70
N THR A 238 17.90 0.65 0.30
CA THR A 238 17.60 0.85 1.73
C THR A 238 17.81 2.27 2.23
N GLN A 239 18.57 3.10 1.51
CA GLN A 239 18.83 4.48 1.92
C GLN A 239 17.70 5.44 1.56
N THR A 240 16.79 5.03 0.66
CA THR A 240 15.60 5.81 0.31
C THR A 240 14.63 5.92 1.48
N GLU A 241 13.79 6.95 1.52
CA GLU A 241 12.72 7.10 2.51
C GLU A 241 11.78 5.89 2.48
N PHE A 242 11.39 5.45 1.28
CA PHE A 242 10.61 4.23 1.10
C PHE A 242 11.34 2.99 1.63
N GLY A 243 12.65 2.89 1.38
CA GLY A 243 13.48 1.79 1.85
C GLY A 243 13.65 1.74 3.36
N GLN A 244 13.76 2.89 4.01
CA GLN A 244 13.80 3.00 5.47
C GLN A 244 12.47 2.52 6.09
N VAL A 245 11.33 2.95 5.53
CA VAL A 245 10.01 2.47 5.95
C VAL A 245 9.86 0.96 5.72
N ALA A 246 10.28 0.47 4.56
CA ALA A 246 10.22 -0.95 4.24
C ALA A 246 11.10 -1.79 5.19
N HIS A 247 12.29 -1.30 5.53
CA HIS A 247 13.21 -1.95 6.47
C HIS A 247 12.63 -2.04 7.89
N LEU A 248 12.04 -0.95 8.39
CA LEU A 248 11.35 -0.97 9.68
C LEU A 248 10.20 -1.99 9.71
N THR A 249 9.58 -2.25 8.56
CA THR A 249 8.50 -3.23 8.43
C THR A 249 9.02 -4.68 8.37
N THR A 250 10.22 -4.90 7.84
CA THR A 250 10.83 -6.23 7.73
C THR A 250 11.58 -6.66 8.99
N GLU A 251 12.07 -5.72 9.80
CA GLU A 251 12.75 -6.00 11.08
C GLU A 251 11.81 -6.37 12.24
N VAL A 252 10.49 -6.27 12.05
CA VAL A 252 9.52 -6.66 13.07
C VAL A 252 9.64 -8.16 13.31
N LYS A 253 10.30 -8.52 14.42
CA LYS A 253 10.43 -9.90 14.87
C LYS A 253 9.04 -10.49 15.07
N ARG A 254 8.80 -11.63 14.43
CA ARG A 254 7.56 -12.37 14.57
C ARG A 254 7.40 -12.85 16.02
N GLU A 255 6.30 -12.46 16.64
CA GLU A 255 5.82 -13.10 17.86
C GLU A 255 5.01 -14.37 17.51
N PRO A 256 5.06 -15.40 18.35
CA PRO A 256 4.25 -16.60 18.16
C PRO A 256 2.76 -16.24 18.20
N SER A 257 1.95 -16.93 17.40
CA SER A 257 0.51 -16.68 17.39
C SER A 257 -0.15 -17.17 18.69
N THR A 258 -1.35 -16.69 19.00
CA THR A 258 -2.06 -17.09 20.22
C THR A 258 -2.27 -18.61 20.30
N LEU A 259 -2.58 -19.26 19.18
CA LEU A 259 -2.68 -20.71 19.06
C LEU A 259 -1.34 -21.40 19.24
N GLU A 260 -0.24 -20.86 18.70
CA GLU A 260 1.10 -21.43 18.92
C GLU A 260 1.46 -21.41 20.42
N VAL A 261 1.13 -20.33 21.12
CA VAL A 261 1.30 -20.22 22.58
C VAL A 261 0.41 -21.23 23.32
N GLN A 262 -0.86 -21.34 22.96
CA GLN A 262 -1.80 -22.30 23.58
C GLN A 262 -1.40 -23.76 23.33
N VAL A 263 -1.00 -24.10 22.10
CA VAL A 263 -0.51 -25.44 21.76
C VAL A 263 0.77 -25.73 22.54
N SER A 264 1.70 -24.78 22.65
CA SER A 264 2.91 -24.97 23.47
C SER A 264 2.57 -25.24 24.94
N HIS A 265 1.58 -24.53 25.49
CA HIS A 265 1.10 -24.77 26.85
C HIS A 265 0.49 -26.17 27.00
N ILE A 266 -0.42 -26.57 26.11
CA ILE A 266 -1.04 -27.91 26.10
C ILE A 266 0.02 -29.00 26.00
N VAL A 267 0.99 -28.83 25.09
CA VAL A 267 2.13 -29.75 24.92
C VAL A 267 2.90 -29.90 26.23
N ARG A 268 3.24 -28.80 26.91
CA ARG A 268 3.95 -28.86 28.21
C ARG A 268 3.15 -29.58 29.29
N VAL A 269 1.83 -29.34 29.36
CA VAL A 269 0.94 -30.00 30.31
C VAL A 269 0.88 -31.51 30.05
N ILE A 270 0.66 -31.92 28.80
CA ILE A 270 0.62 -33.34 28.43
C ILE A 270 1.96 -34.02 28.70
N THR A 271 3.07 -33.37 28.38
CA THR A 271 4.40 -33.90 28.70
C THR A 271 4.62 -34.03 30.21
N ALA A 272 4.19 -33.05 31.02
CA ALA A 272 4.30 -33.15 32.48
C ALA A 272 3.49 -34.33 33.03
N ILE A 273 2.28 -34.55 32.51
CA ILE A 273 1.44 -35.71 32.88
C ILE A 273 2.12 -37.02 32.45
N ALA A 274 2.63 -37.10 31.21
CA ALA A 274 3.30 -38.29 30.69
C ALA A 274 4.53 -38.66 31.52
N LEU A 275 5.37 -37.69 31.87
CA LEU A 275 6.54 -37.89 32.72
C LEU A 275 6.15 -38.31 34.14
N THR A 276 5.17 -37.62 34.74
CA THR A 276 4.71 -37.95 36.10
C THR A 276 4.15 -39.37 36.16
N MET A 277 3.33 -39.76 35.19
CA MET A 277 2.75 -41.09 35.12
C MET A 277 3.80 -42.15 34.79
N GLY A 278 4.77 -41.85 33.92
CA GLY A 278 5.90 -42.73 33.64
C GLY A 278 6.74 -43.01 34.89
N VAL A 279 7.09 -41.97 35.65
CA VAL A 279 7.82 -42.09 36.92
C VAL A 279 7.00 -42.86 37.95
N LEU A 280 5.71 -42.54 38.10
CA LEU A 280 4.82 -43.23 39.03
C LEU A 280 4.75 -44.72 38.72
N ILE A 281 4.50 -45.08 37.45
CA ILE A 281 4.42 -46.47 37.03
C ILE A 281 5.75 -47.17 37.22
N PHE A 282 6.87 -46.56 36.85
CA PHE A 282 8.21 -47.10 37.09
C PHE A 282 8.44 -47.44 38.58
N THR A 283 8.09 -46.51 39.47
CA THR A 283 8.26 -46.73 40.92
C THR A 283 7.33 -47.83 41.43
N LEU A 284 6.09 -47.90 40.95
CA LEU A 284 5.11 -48.91 41.34
C LEU A 284 5.54 -50.32 40.87
N THR A 285 5.95 -50.47 39.62
CA THR A 285 6.36 -51.76 39.06
C THR A 285 7.67 -52.24 39.66
N SER A 286 8.61 -51.32 39.93
CA SER A 286 9.90 -51.67 40.53
C SER A 286 9.80 -51.98 42.03
N LEU A 287 8.98 -51.27 42.80
CA LEU A 287 8.93 -51.41 44.27
C LEU A 287 7.78 -52.29 44.77
N LEU A 288 6.57 -52.18 44.20
CA LEU A 288 5.41 -52.95 44.66
C LEU A 288 5.23 -54.28 43.92
N VAL A 289 5.41 -54.29 42.60
CA VAL A 289 5.20 -55.50 41.78
C VAL A 289 6.42 -56.42 41.80
N GLY A 290 7.62 -55.87 42.07
CA GLY A 290 8.86 -56.62 42.12
C GLY A 290 9.41 -57.00 40.74
N MET A 291 9.03 -56.27 39.69
CA MET A 291 9.58 -56.45 38.35
C MET A 291 11.06 -56.06 38.31
N GLU A 292 11.81 -56.66 37.38
CA GLU A 292 13.19 -56.24 37.16
C GLU A 292 13.22 -54.75 36.77
N VAL A 293 14.23 -54.01 37.26
CA VAL A 293 14.36 -52.56 37.02
C VAL A 293 14.33 -52.25 35.53
N LYS A 294 14.96 -53.11 34.71
CA LYS A 294 14.96 -52.99 33.25
C LYS A 294 13.56 -53.12 32.65
N GLU A 295 12.76 -54.09 33.07
CA GLU A 295 11.40 -54.29 32.57
C GLU A 295 10.48 -53.15 32.99
N SER A 296 10.58 -52.73 34.26
CA SER A 296 9.86 -51.57 34.80
C SER A 296 10.16 -50.30 34.01
N PHE A 297 11.42 -50.12 33.62
CA PHE A 297 11.90 -48.98 32.87
C PHE A 297 11.41 -48.96 31.42
N ILE A 298 11.47 -50.11 30.72
CA ILE A 298 10.90 -50.28 29.38
C ILE A 298 9.39 -49.97 29.38
N PHE A 299 8.69 -50.44 30.40
CA PHE A 299 7.25 -50.19 30.55
C PHE A 299 6.94 -48.70 30.75
N ALA A 300 7.72 -48.00 31.56
CA ALA A 300 7.59 -46.56 31.77
C ALA A 300 7.83 -45.74 30.49
N ILE A 301 8.84 -46.10 29.68
CA ILE A 301 9.06 -45.49 28.36
C ILE A 301 7.85 -45.71 27.45
N GLY A 302 7.31 -46.94 27.43
CA GLY A 302 6.12 -47.26 26.64
C GLY A 302 4.92 -46.37 26.98
N ILE A 303 4.68 -46.13 28.27
CA ILE A 303 3.63 -45.20 28.73
C ILE A 303 3.91 -43.77 28.29
N ILE A 304 5.14 -43.28 28.49
CA ILE A 304 5.52 -41.93 28.09
C ILE A 304 5.26 -41.72 26.60
N VAL A 305 5.75 -42.62 25.74
CA VAL A 305 5.56 -42.57 24.29
C VAL A 305 4.08 -42.67 23.91
N ALA A 306 3.31 -43.55 24.55
CA ALA A 306 1.88 -43.70 24.27
C ALA A 306 1.05 -42.44 24.62
N LEU A 307 1.52 -41.62 25.57
CA LEU A 307 0.86 -40.36 25.95
C LEU A 307 1.29 -39.16 25.09
N VAL A 308 2.27 -39.32 24.20
CA VAL A 308 2.70 -38.23 23.31
C VAL A 308 1.65 -38.00 22.21
N PRO A 309 1.07 -36.79 22.10
CA PRO A 309 0.04 -36.48 21.11
C PRO A 309 0.67 -36.13 19.76
N GLU A 310 1.22 -37.11 19.06
CA GLU A 310 1.93 -36.92 17.79
C GLU A 310 1.04 -36.31 16.69
N GLY A 311 -0.26 -36.58 16.71
CA GLY A 311 -1.22 -36.08 15.73
C GLY A 311 -1.66 -34.62 15.93
N LEU A 312 -1.35 -33.99 17.07
CA LEU A 312 -1.92 -32.68 17.42
C LEU A 312 -1.51 -31.59 16.41
N LEU A 313 -0.22 -31.48 16.11
CA LEU A 313 0.32 -30.43 15.23
C LEU A 313 -0.17 -30.58 13.77
N PRO A 314 -0.15 -31.78 13.15
CA PRO A 314 -0.73 -31.99 11.83
C PRO A 314 -2.23 -31.70 11.76
N THR A 315 -3.01 -32.12 12.76
CA THR A 315 -4.47 -31.89 12.77
C THR A 315 -4.83 -30.41 12.84
N VAL A 316 -4.12 -29.64 13.65
CA VAL A 316 -4.28 -28.18 13.71
C VAL A 316 -3.94 -27.53 12.38
N THR A 317 -2.79 -27.89 11.79
CA THR A 317 -2.31 -27.34 10.51
C THR A 317 -3.29 -27.63 9.37
N LEU A 318 -3.80 -28.86 9.30
CA LEU A 318 -4.79 -29.27 8.31
C LEU A 318 -6.12 -28.51 8.49
N SER A 319 -6.57 -28.34 9.73
CA SER A 319 -7.80 -27.59 10.04
C SER A 319 -7.69 -26.13 9.60
N LEU A 320 -6.56 -25.48 9.86
CA LEU A 320 -6.28 -24.11 9.40
C LEU A 320 -6.19 -24.03 7.88
N ALA A 321 -5.53 -24.99 7.22
CA ALA A 321 -5.43 -25.04 5.76
C ALA A 321 -6.81 -25.16 5.08
N ILE A 322 -7.73 -25.96 5.65
CA ILE A 322 -9.12 -26.04 5.19
C ILE A 322 -9.82 -24.68 5.35
N GLY A 323 -9.57 -23.97 6.46
CA GLY A 323 -10.07 -22.61 6.70
C GLY A 323 -9.59 -21.61 5.65
N VAL A 324 -8.28 -21.59 5.38
CA VAL A 324 -7.67 -20.76 4.31
C VAL A 324 -8.31 -21.05 2.96
N LYS A 325 -8.49 -22.32 2.60
CA LYS A 325 -9.12 -22.70 1.33
C LYS A 325 -10.55 -22.14 1.19
N ARG A 326 -11.31 -22.06 2.30
CA ARG A 326 -12.65 -21.44 2.31
C ARG A 326 -12.58 -19.91 2.17
N MET A 327 -11.59 -19.26 2.77
CA MET A 327 -11.37 -17.81 2.65
C MET A 327 -10.96 -17.40 1.22
N VAL A 328 -10.07 -18.17 0.59
CA VAL A 328 -9.63 -17.93 -0.80
C VAL A 328 -10.82 -18.01 -1.77
N ARG A 329 -11.76 -18.94 -1.56
CA ARG A 329 -13.01 -19.02 -2.35
C ARG A 329 -13.90 -17.77 -2.23
N ARG A 330 -13.68 -16.93 -1.22
CA ARG A 330 -14.35 -15.64 -1.01
C ARG A 330 -13.43 -14.46 -1.33
N ASN A 331 -12.42 -14.66 -2.18
CA ASN A 331 -11.43 -13.65 -2.59
C ASN A 331 -10.56 -13.09 -1.44
N ALA A 332 -10.48 -13.79 -0.30
CA ALA A 332 -9.59 -13.43 0.80
C ALA A 332 -8.33 -14.33 0.77
N LEU A 333 -7.25 -13.82 0.20
CA LEU A 333 -5.97 -14.53 0.10
C LEU A 333 -5.21 -14.46 1.42
N VAL A 334 -4.96 -15.62 2.03
CA VAL A 334 -4.20 -15.71 3.29
C VAL A 334 -2.77 -16.14 3.00
N ARG A 335 -1.80 -15.27 3.29
CA ARG A 335 -0.37 -15.53 3.03
C ARG A 335 0.29 -16.47 4.05
N ARG A 336 -0.31 -16.65 5.23
CA ARG A 336 0.23 -17.47 6.34
C ARG A 336 -0.91 -18.12 7.09
N LEU A 337 -0.81 -19.42 7.37
CA LEU A 337 -1.88 -20.17 8.06
C LEU A 337 -2.24 -19.56 9.43
N SER A 338 -1.25 -19.08 10.18
CA SER A 338 -1.44 -18.44 11.49
C SER A 338 -2.27 -17.15 11.42
N ALA A 339 -2.32 -16.46 10.27
CA ALA A 339 -3.09 -15.22 10.14
C ALA A 339 -4.61 -15.44 10.24
N VAL A 340 -5.10 -16.63 9.89
CA VAL A 340 -6.53 -17.00 10.08
C VAL A 340 -6.91 -16.94 11.55
N GLU A 341 -6.01 -17.42 12.39
CA GLU A 341 -6.20 -17.50 13.82
C GLU A 341 -6.01 -16.15 14.49
N THR A 342 -4.97 -15.40 14.11
CA THR A 342 -4.80 -14.02 14.55
C THR A 342 -6.05 -13.18 14.26
N LEU A 343 -6.64 -13.30 13.07
CA LEU A 343 -7.87 -12.59 12.70
C LEU A 343 -9.05 -12.91 13.63
N SER A 344 -9.15 -14.14 14.13
CA SER A 344 -10.19 -14.53 15.10
C SER A 344 -10.01 -13.92 16.49
N ALA A 345 -8.78 -13.52 16.83
CA ALA A 345 -8.41 -12.97 18.13
C ALA A 345 -8.23 -11.44 18.10
N VAL A 346 -8.52 -10.79 16.96
CA VAL A 346 -8.42 -9.34 16.83
C VAL A 346 -9.45 -8.65 17.72
N ASN A 347 -8.97 -7.75 18.59
CA ASN A 347 -9.79 -6.87 19.43
C ASN A 347 -9.79 -5.41 18.95
N VAL A 348 -8.77 -5.01 18.18
CA VAL A 348 -8.60 -3.66 17.64
C VAL A 348 -8.25 -3.77 16.15
N ILE A 349 -9.06 -3.13 15.30
CA ILE A 349 -8.80 -3.02 13.87
C ILE A 349 -8.27 -1.61 13.59
N CYS A 350 -6.99 -1.52 13.23
CA CYS A 350 -6.41 -0.30 12.68
C CYS A 350 -6.56 -0.37 11.16
N THR A 351 -7.32 0.56 10.59
CA THR A 351 -7.58 0.61 9.15
C THR A 351 -7.03 1.91 8.57
N ASP A 352 -6.47 1.81 7.37
CA ASP A 352 -6.20 2.99 6.56
C ASP A 352 -7.51 3.56 6.00
N LYS A 353 -7.54 4.84 5.67
CA LYS A 353 -8.69 5.54 5.07
C LYS A 353 -8.72 5.28 3.58
N THR A 354 -7.70 5.74 2.88
CA THR A 354 -7.68 5.83 1.42
C THR A 354 -7.42 4.46 0.81
N GLY A 355 -8.28 4.00 -0.10
CA GLY A 355 -8.12 2.70 -0.77
C GLY A 355 -8.44 1.47 0.10
N THR A 356 -8.72 1.66 1.41
CA THR A 356 -9.17 0.59 2.33
C THR A 356 -10.61 0.83 2.77
N LEU A 357 -10.91 1.95 3.43
CA LEU A 357 -12.28 2.34 3.76
C LEU A 357 -12.99 3.04 2.60
N THR A 358 -12.23 3.84 1.83
CA THR A 358 -12.73 4.55 0.65
C THR A 358 -12.28 3.84 -0.62
N LYS A 359 -13.02 4.05 -1.73
CA LYS A 359 -12.64 3.49 -3.05
C LYS A 359 -11.39 4.12 -3.66
N ASN A 360 -10.85 5.18 -3.06
CA ASN A 360 -9.85 6.04 -3.66
C ASN A 360 -10.24 6.57 -5.06
N GLU A 361 -11.53 6.87 -5.24
CA GLU A 361 -12.09 7.38 -6.49
C GLU A 361 -12.86 8.66 -6.16
N MET A 362 -12.48 9.77 -6.78
CA MET A 362 -13.11 11.06 -6.48
C MET A 362 -14.58 11.01 -6.89
N THR A 363 -15.49 11.39 -5.99
CA THR A 363 -16.94 11.26 -6.20
C THR A 363 -17.66 12.54 -5.80
N VAL A 364 -18.49 13.09 -6.69
CA VAL A 364 -19.40 14.19 -6.37
C VAL A 364 -20.44 13.70 -5.35
N ARG A 365 -20.59 14.42 -4.24
CA ARG A 365 -21.54 14.08 -3.17
C ARG A 365 -22.80 14.94 -3.18
N TYR A 366 -22.66 16.21 -3.51
CA TYR A 366 -23.74 17.19 -3.48
C TYR A 366 -23.61 18.17 -4.64
N LEU A 367 -24.74 18.56 -5.21
CA LEU A 367 -24.86 19.77 -6.02
C LEU A 367 -25.48 20.86 -5.16
N TRP A 368 -25.05 22.10 -5.34
CA TRP A 368 -25.70 23.24 -4.72
C TRP A 368 -26.28 24.16 -5.79
N LEU A 369 -27.55 24.53 -5.63
CA LEU A 369 -28.27 25.46 -6.48
C LEU A 369 -28.87 26.58 -5.64
N PRO A 370 -28.82 27.83 -6.12
CA PRO A 370 -29.44 28.94 -5.41
C PRO A 370 -30.97 28.73 -5.34
N PRO A 371 -31.58 28.82 -4.14
CA PRO A 371 -33.01 28.65 -3.96
C PRO A 371 -33.79 29.74 -4.69
N ALA A 372 -35.00 29.41 -5.17
CA ALA A 372 -35.83 30.34 -5.95
C ALA A 372 -36.42 31.50 -5.12
N SER A 373 -36.56 31.32 -3.80
CA SER A 373 -36.98 32.34 -2.84
C SER A 373 -36.39 32.05 -1.46
N ALA A 374 -36.18 33.10 -0.65
CA ALA A 374 -35.68 32.96 0.72
C ALA A 374 -36.63 32.19 1.66
N ASP A 375 -37.91 32.08 1.28
CA ASP A 375 -38.95 31.41 2.09
C ASP A 375 -38.97 29.88 1.94
N ASN A 376 -38.33 29.32 0.92
CA ASN A 376 -38.24 27.88 0.67
C ASN A 376 -36.97 27.25 1.30
N LEU A 377 -36.56 27.73 2.47
CA LEU A 377 -35.43 27.23 3.26
C LEU A 377 -35.76 25.97 4.08
N SER A 378 -36.89 25.31 3.84
CA SER A 378 -37.16 24.01 4.46
C SER A 378 -36.16 22.97 3.95
N ALA A 379 -35.55 22.21 4.87
CA ALA A 379 -34.62 21.14 4.54
C ALA A 379 -35.16 20.26 3.41
N SER A 380 -34.33 19.99 2.40
CA SER A 380 -34.70 19.05 1.34
C SER A 380 -34.88 17.65 1.93
N GLU A 381 -35.60 16.78 1.21
CA GLU A 381 -35.66 15.36 1.54
C GLU A 381 -34.23 14.85 1.80
N HIS A 382 -34.05 14.20 2.96
CA HIS A 382 -32.78 13.69 3.51
C HIS A 382 -31.97 14.64 4.43
N GLY A 383 -32.55 15.74 4.92
CA GLY A 383 -31.97 16.53 6.02
C GLY A 383 -30.77 17.40 5.62
N LEU A 384 -30.67 17.72 4.33
CA LEU A 384 -29.63 18.61 3.79
C LEU A 384 -30.09 20.07 3.82
N PRO A 385 -29.15 21.03 3.87
CA PRO A 385 -29.50 22.45 3.77
C PRO A 385 -30.20 22.74 2.44
N ALA A 386 -31.12 23.71 2.44
CA ALA A 386 -31.84 24.12 1.24
C ALA A 386 -30.89 24.43 0.06
N GLY A 387 -31.30 24.02 -1.14
CA GLY A 387 -30.50 24.15 -2.36
C GLY A 387 -29.53 23.00 -2.64
N HIS A 388 -29.40 22.02 -1.74
CA HIS A 388 -28.54 20.84 -1.99
C HIS A 388 -29.30 19.66 -2.60
N ILE A 389 -28.72 19.06 -3.63
CA ILE A 389 -29.18 17.81 -4.26
C ILE A 389 -28.11 16.74 -3.98
N ALA A 390 -28.51 15.62 -3.36
CA ALA A 390 -27.60 14.53 -3.05
C ALA A 390 -27.30 13.68 -4.30
N VAL A 391 -26.03 13.28 -4.45
CA VAL A 391 -25.59 12.31 -5.46
C VAL A 391 -25.19 11.03 -4.75
N THR A 392 -25.92 9.95 -5.02
CA THR A 392 -25.67 8.65 -4.37
C THR A 392 -24.74 7.77 -5.21
N GLY A 393 -24.25 6.69 -4.60
CA GLY A 393 -23.20 5.84 -5.17
C GLY A 393 -21.79 6.39 -4.92
N ALA A 394 -20.79 5.56 -5.18
CA ALA A 394 -19.37 5.90 -5.01
C ALA A 394 -18.55 5.32 -6.15
N GLY A 395 -17.60 6.11 -6.63
CA GLY A 395 -16.68 5.73 -7.67
C GLY A 395 -17.07 6.17 -9.08
N TYR A 396 -16.34 5.64 -10.07
CA TYR A 396 -16.45 6.07 -11.47
C TYR A 396 -17.51 5.34 -12.30
N ASP A 397 -18.24 4.38 -11.72
CA ASP A 397 -19.34 3.72 -12.40
C ASP A 397 -20.62 4.58 -12.37
N PRO A 398 -21.07 5.11 -13.53
CA PRO A 398 -22.26 5.95 -13.59
C PRO A 398 -23.55 5.15 -13.39
N THR A 399 -23.52 3.81 -13.47
CA THR A 399 -24.69 2.96 -13.23
C THR A 399 -24.96 2.73 -11.73
N VAL A 400 -23.98 3.03 -10.88
CA VAL A 400 -24.06 2.81 -9.43
C VAL A 400 -24.47 4.09 -8.72
N GLY A 401 -25.67 4.05 -8.12
CA GLY A 401 -26.28 5.19 -7.45
C GLY A 401 -27.14 6.02 -8.40
N GLN A 402 -27.81 7.02 -7.84
CA GLN A 402 -28.79 7.86 -8.51
C GLN A 402 -28.70 9.30 -8.03
N MET A 403 -29.13 10.21 -8.89
CA MET A 403 -29.43 11.59 -8.55
C MET A 403 -30.95 11.77 -8.71
N HIS A 404 -31.65 12.06 -7.62
CA HIS A 404 -33.09 12.30 -7.67
C HIS A 404 -33.34 13.75 -8.10
N LEU A 405 -33.67 13.92 -9.37
CA LEU A 405 -34.19 15.16 -9.93
C LEU A 405 -35.70 14.96 -10.12
N SER A 406 -36.52 15.70 -9.38
CA SER A 406 -37.97 15.63 -9.55
C SER A 406 -38.37 16.40 -10.82
N ASP A 407 -39.06 15.76 -11.77
CA ASP A 407 -39.40 16.38 -13.06
C ASP A 407 -40.23 17.67 -12.91
N ASP A 408 -41.03 17.80 -11.85
CA ASP A 408 -41.87 18.96 -11.57
C ASP A 408 -41.18 20.08 -10.77
N SER A 409 -39.90 19.90 -10.39
CA SER A 409 -39.20 20.91 -9.60
C SER A 409 -38.66 22.05 -10.48
N PRO A 410 -38.87 23.33 -10.10
CA PRO A 410 -38.29 24.48 -10.79
C PRO A 410 -36.76 24.52 -10.72
N LEU A 411 -36.13 23.62 -9.94
CA LEU A 411 -34.67 23.48 -9.83
C LEU A 411 -34.08 22.49 -10.85
N THR A 412 -34.91 21.63 -11.47
CA THR A 412 -34.43 20.54 -12.31
C THR A 412 -33.70 21.03 -13.54
N TRP A 413 -34.20 22.07 -14.21
CA TRP A 413 -33.49 22.66 -15.35
C TRP A 413 -32.15 23.30 -14.94
N LYS A 414 -32.08 23.94 -13.75
CA LYS A 414 -30.83 24.53 -13.23
C LYS A 414 -29.80 23.44 -12.93
N ALA A 415 -30.23 22.30 -12.38
CA ALA A 415 -29.38 21.14 -12.14
C ALA A 415 -28.81 20.59 -13.46
N HIS A 416 -29.66 20.43 -14.48
CA HIS A 416 -29.24 19.99 -15.80
C HIS A 416 -28.24 20.97 -16.45
N LEU A 417 -28.47 22.29 -16.35
CA LEU A 417 -27.55 23.30 -16.87
C LEU A 417 -26.18 23.25 -16.18
N LEU A 418 -26.17 23.12 -14.84
CA LEU A 418 -24.95 22.98 -14.06
C LEU A 418 -24.16 21.73 -14.48
N LEU A 419 -24.83 20.59 -14.59
CA LEU A 419 -24.21 19.31 -14.95
C LEU A 419 -23.74 19.29 -16.41
N LEU A 420 -24.51 19.89 -17.32
CA LEU A 420 -24.12 20.05 -18.71
C LEU A 420 -22.87 20.92 -18.83
N GLY A 421 -22.81 22.05 -18.12
CA GLY A 421 -21.63 22.89 -18.04
C GLY A 421 -20.43 22.16 -17.42
N ALA A 422 -20.64 21.41 -16.34
CA ALA A 422 -19.60 20.63 -15.68
C ALA A 422 -19.02 19.53 -16.59
N ALA A 423 -19.87 18.85 -17.35
CA ALA A 423 -19.48 17.80 -18.29
C ALA A 423 -18.76 18.37 -19.53
N LEU A 424 -19.31 19.43 -20.14
CA LEU A 424 -18.75 20.04 -21.35
C LEU A 424 -17.50 20.87 -21.07
N CYS A 425 -17.34 21.41 -19.87
CA CYS A 425 -16.13 22.09 -19.41
C CYS A 425 -15.16 21.11 -18.71
N SER A 426 -15.01 19.87 -19.18
CA SER A 426 -14.09 18.87 -18.61
C SER A 426 -13.28 18.15 -19.68
N ASN A 427 -11.98 17.96 -19.46
CA ASN A 427 -11.06 17.28 -20.37
C ASN A 427 -10.90 15.79 -20.06
N ALA A 428 -11.25 15.38 -18.84
CA ALA A 428 -11.26 13.98 -18.47
C ALA A 428 -12.18 13.13 -19.36
N ARG A 429 -11.87 11.84 -19.46
CA ARG A 429 -12.68 10.83 -20.15
C ARG A 429 -12.88 9.64 -19.22
N LEU A 430 -14.07 9.02 -19.32
CA LEU A 430 -14.38 7.78 -18.65
C LEU A 430 -14.29 6.64 -19.68
N THR A 431 -13.43 5.68 -19.41
CA THR A 431 -13.21 4.52 -20.27
C THR A 431 -13.68 3.27 -19.56
N HIS A 432 -14.49 2.45 -20.24
CA HIS A 432 -14.92 1.17 -19.71
C HIS A 432 -13.98 0.07 -20.21
N LEU A 433 -13.10 -0.43 -19.34
CA LEU A 433 -12.19 -1.52 -19.68
C LEU A 433 -12.95 -2.86 -19.74
N THR A 434 -12.66 -3.65 -20.77
CA THR A 434 -13.30 -4.96 -21.02
C THR A 434 -12.90 -6.07 -20.04
N ALA A 435 -12.03 -5.80 -19.06
CA ALA A 435 -11.64 -6.75 -18.02
C ALA A 435 -11.41 -6.04 -16.67
N PRO A 436 -11.60 -6.72 -15.53
CA PRO A 436 -12.93 -6.98 -14.98
C PRO A 436 -13.65 -5.65 -14.68
N SER A 437 -14.68 -5.32 -15.47
CA SER A 437 -15.74 -4.33 -15.18
C SER A 437 -15.33 -3.13 -14.29
N ARG A 438 -14.31 -2.38 -14.68
CA ARG A 438 -13.94 -1.14 -13.99
C ARG A 438 -13.93 0.01 -14.98
N TRP A 439 -14.74 1.02 -14.66
CA TRP A 439 -14.61 2.34 -15.22
C TRP A 439 -13.29 2.93 -14.73
N GLN A 440 -12.51 3.47 -15.67
CA GLN A 440 -11.26 4.14 -15.38
C GLN A 440 -11.32 5.56 -15.93
N GLU A 441 -10.89 6.51 -15.10
CA GLU A 441 -10.66 7.88 -15.50
C GLU A 441 -9.37 8.02 -16.32
N MET A 442 -9.43 8.83 -17.37
CA MET A 442 -8.25 9.39 -18.02
C MET A 442 -8.32 10.91 -17.87
N GLY A 443 -7.30 11.50 -17.25
CA GLY A 443 -7.26 12.93 -16.91
C GLY A 443 -7.50 13.18 -15.43
N ASP A 444 -7.95 14.39 -15.09
CA ASP A 444 -8.09 14.82 -13.70
C ASP A 444 -9.26 14.10 -12.98
N PRO A 445 -9.03 13.53 -11.78
CA PRO A 445 -10.07 12.83 -11.01
C PRO A 445 -11.30 13.68 -10.65
N THR A 446 -11.12 14.97 -10.44
CA THR A 446 -12.23 15.89 -10.12
C THR A 446 -13.12 16.08 -11.34
N GLU A 447 -12.52 16.25 -12.52
CA GLU A 447 -13.25 16.32 -13.78
C GLU A 447 -13.98 15.02 -14.10
N ALA A 448 -13.33 13.87 -13.87
CA ALA A 448 -13.95 12.57 -14.04
C ALA A 448 -15.18 12.42 -13.12
N ALA A 449 -15.08 12.84 -11.85
CA ALA A 449 -16.19 12.84 -10.92
C ALA A 449 -17.38 13.69 -11.40
N LEU A 450 -17.12 14.85 -12.02
CA LEU A 450 -18.15 15.71 -12.60
C LEU A 450 -18.87 15.04 -13.78
N ILE A 451 -18.11 14.36 -14.65
CA ILE A 451 -18.67 13.61 -15.78
C ILE A 451 -19.56 12.46 -15.27
N VAL A 452 -19.13 11.73 -14.24
CA VAL A 452 -19.94 10.67 -13.60
C VAL A 452 -21.24 11.24 -13.04
N ALA A 453 -21.19 12.41 -12.38
CA ALA A 453 -22.38 13.06 -11.85
C ALA A 453 -23.37 13.46 -12.96
N ALA A 454 -22.87 13.97 -14.09
CA ALA A 454 -23.70 14.27 -15.26
C ALA A 454 -24.31 13.00 -15.87
N ALA A 455 -23.53 11.92 -16.00
CA ALA A 455 -24.01 10.64 -16.49
C ALA A 455 -25.10 10.02 -15.59
N LYS A 456 -24.98 10.17 -14.26
CA LYS A 456 -26.02 9.76 -13.29
C LYS A 456 -27.32 10.54 -13.41
N ALA A 457 -27.28 11.75 -13.98
CA ALA A 457 -28.46 12.55 -14.32
C ALA A 457 -29.00 12.23 -15.73
N GLY A 458 -28.49 11.17 -16.39
CA GLY A 458 -28.93 10.76 -17.73
C GLY A 458 -28.27 11.53 -18.88
N LEU A 459 -27.27 12.38 -18.61
CA LEU A 459 -26.55 13.12 -19.64
C LEU A 459 -25.43 12.26 -20.25
N ASN A 460 -25.48 12.05 -21.57
CA ASN A 460 -24.42 11.35 -22.29
C ASN A 460 -23.36 12.35 -22.81
N LEU A 461 -22.14 12.27 -22.29
CA LEU A 461 -21.05 13.19 -22.63
C LEU A 461 -20.70 13.18 -24.14
N GLU A 462 -20.64 12.01 -24.77
CA GLU A 462 -20.28 11.90 -26.19
C GLU A 462 -21.33 12.58 -27.07
N GLN A 463 -22.61 12.35 -26.77
CA GLN A 463 -23.72 13.01 -27.46
C GLN A 463 -23.70 14.53 -27.24
N LEU A 464 -23.41 14.98 -26.01
CA LEU A 464 -23.31 16.41 -25.70
C LEU A 464 -22.14 17.08 -26.44
N GLN A 465 -20.97 16.45 -26.49
CA GLN A 465 -19.80 16.99 -27.20
C GLN A 465 -20.02 17.06 -28.71
N GLN A 466 -20.76 16.11 -29.29
CA GLN A 466 -21.16 16.15 -30.70
C GLN A 466 -22.19 17.26 -30.98
N ARG A 467 -23.18 17.44 -30.09
CA ARG A 467 -24.22 18.47 -30.21
C ARG A 467 -23.66 19.88 -29.99
N TYR A 468 -22.70 20.03 -29.09
CA TYR A 468 -22.11 21.30 -28.67
C TYR A 468 -20.59 21.29 -28.82
N PRO A 469 -20.07 21.39 -30.06
CA PRO A 469 -18.63 21.37 -30.28
C PRO A 469 -17.96 22.60 -29.64
N ARG A 470 -16.81 22.38 -28.98
CA ARG A 470 -15.98 23.46 -28.44
C ARG A 470 -15.34 24.25 -29.58
N GLN A 471 -15.58 25.55 -29.61
CA GLN A 471 -14.91 26.49 -30.52
C GLN A 471 -13.61 27.03 -29.93
N ARG A 472 -13.58 27.21 -28.60
CA ARG A 472 -12.38 27.69 -27.89
C ARG A 472 -12.29 27.07 -26.51
N GLU A 473 -11.05 26.86 -26.07
CA GLU A 473 -10.74 26.39 -24.74
C GLU A 473 -9.67 27.29 -24.13
N ILE A 474 -9.87 27.65 -22.87
CA ILE A 474 -8.82 28.18 -22.01
C ILE A 474 -8.67 27.17 -20.88
N PRO A 475 -7.59 26.34 -20.90
CA PRO A 475 -7.42 25.27 -19.94
C PRO A 475 -7.27 25.82 -18.52
N PHE A 476 -7.37 24.93 -17.53
CA PHE A 476 -7.15 25.31 -16.15
C PHE A 476 -5.74 25.90 -15.97
N ASP A 477 -5.68 27.08 -15.39
CA ASP A 477 -4.45 27.80 -15.08
C ASP A 477 -4.44 28.11 -13.58
N SER A 478 -3.36 27.80 -12.86
CA SER A 478 -3.29 27.97 -11.40
C SER A 478 -3.29 29.43 -10.94
N ARG A 479 -2.93 30.38 -11.81
CA ARG A 479 -3.07 31.82 -11.57
C ARG A 479 -4.52 32.28 -11.74
N ARG A 480 -5.21 31.75 -12.76
CA ARG A 480 -6.64 32.04 -13.01
C ARG A 480 -7.58 31.25 -12.10
N ARG A 481 -7.15 30.09 -11.60
CA ARG A 481 -7.91 29.13 -10.78
C ARG A 481 -9.23 28.67 -11.42
N MET A 482 -9.32 28.73 -12.74
CA MET A 482 -10.52 28.40 -13.51
C MET A 482 -10.17 27.88 -14.91
N MET A 483 -11.08 27.09 -15.46
CA MET A 483 -11.11 26.62 -16.85
C MET A 483 -12.35 27.20 -17.53
N THR A 484 -12.22 27.56 -18.80
CA THR A 484 -13.34 28.10 -19.59
C THR A 484 -13.39 27.42 -20.96
N VAL A 485 -14.57 27.00 -21.39
CA VAL A 485 -14.83 26.52 -22.76
C VAL A 485 -15.89 27.40 -23.40
N VAL A 486 -15.72 27.68 -24.70
CA VAL A 486 -16.69 28.40 -25.52
C VAL A 486 -17.25 27.40 -26.53
N LEU A 487 -18.56 27.26 -26.54
CA LEU A 487 -19.31 26.29 -27.35
C LEU A 487 -20.14 27.02 -28.41
N ASP A 488 -20.32 26.36 -29.55
CA ASP A 488 -21.36 26.73 -30.52
C ASP A 488 -22.72 26.30 -29.95
N TRP A 489 -23.57 27.28 -29.65
CA TRP A 489 -24.86 27.01 -29.01
C TRP A 489 -25.98 27.07 -30.05
N ARG A 490 -26.45 25.89 -30.49
CA ARG A 490 -27.42 25.75 -31.58
C ARG A 490 -28.77 25.17 -31.14
N ASP A 491 -29.07 25.23 -29.85
CA ASP A 491 -30.24 24.56 -29.28
C ASP A 491 -31.33 25.55 -28.83
N ASP A 492 -32.58 25.13 -29.01
CA ASP A 492 -33.79 25.81 -28.50
C ASP A 492 -34.08 25.44 -27.04
N LEU A 493 -33.14 24.77 -26.36
CA LEU A 493 -33.26 24.54 -24.93
C LEU A 493 -33.32 25.91 -24.23
N TRP A 494 -34.48 26.18 -23.62
CA TRP A 494 -34.80 27.34 -22.79
C TRP A 494 -35.02 28.68 -23.54
N PRO A 495 -36.03 28.75 -24.43
CA PRO A 495 -36.32 29.92 -25.26
C PRO A 495 -36.79 31.16 -24.48
N GLN A 496 -37.10 31.01 -23.18
CA GLN A 496 -37.55 32.10 -22.31
C GLN A 496 -36.43 32.77 -21.50
N THR A 497 -35.22 32.19 -21.44
CA THR A 497 -34.16 32.68 -20.54
C THR A 497 -32.93 33.21 -21.29
N PHE A 498 -32.66 32.69 -22.48
CA PHE A 498 -31.57 33.16 -23.34
C PHE A 498 -32.13 33.93 -24.54
N PRO A 499 -31.55 35.10 -24.91
CA PRO A 499 -31.94 35.80 -26.13
C PRO A 499 -31.80 34.87 -27.34
N GLN A 500 -32.80 34.84 -28.24
CA GLN A 500 -32.86 33.99 -29.44
C GLN A 500 -31.70 34.20 -30.46
N GLN A 501 -30.64 34.94 -30.09
CA GLN A 501 -29.50 35.29 -30.93
C GLN A 501 -28.13 34.94 -30.32
N THR A 502 -28.05 34.17 -29.23
CA THR A 502 -26.73 33.75 -28.71
C THR A 502 -26.17 32.57 -29.51
N ALA A 503 -25.32 32.88 -30.49
CA ALA A 503 -24.59 31.88 -31.29
C ALA A 503 -23.50 31.14 -30.50
N GLN A 504 -23.09 31.66 -29.33
CA GLN A 504 -22.01 31.10 -28.52
C GLN A 504 -22.36 31.16 -27.02
N VAL A 505 -22.03 30.10 -26.29
CA VAL A 505 -22.15 30.02 -24.83
C VAL A 505 -20.80 29.65 -24.23
N ALA A 506 -20.42 30.32 -23.15
CA ALA A 506 -19.21 30.01 -22.40
C ALA A 506 -19.56 29.33 -21.07
N PHE A 507 -18.96 28.17 -20.81
CA PHE A 507 -19.00 27.52 -19.50
C PHE A 507 -17.65 27.70 -18.81
N THR A 508 -17.70 28.12 -17.55
CA THR A 508 -16.51 28.28 -16.70
C THR A 508 -16.69 27.47 -15.43
N LYS A 509 -15.63 26.77 -15.01
CA LYS A 509 -15.54 26.11 -13.70
C LYS A 509 -14.23 26.48 -13.03
N GLY A 510 -14.19 26.54 -11.70
CA GLY A 510 -13.00 26.98 -10.97
C GLY A 510 -13.23 27.03 -9.47
N ALA A 511 -12.32 27.71 -8.77
CA ALA A 511 -12.47 27.94 -7.34
C ALA A 511 -13.77 28.73 -7.05
N PRO A 512 -14.57 28.36 -6.03
CA PRO A 512 -15.88 28.98 -5.76
C PRO A 512 -15.90 30.49 -5.51
N LEU A 513 -14.75 31.10 -5.21
CA LEU A 513 -14.62 32.55 -4.99
C LEU A 513 -14.24 33.31 -6.27
N GLU A 514 -13.81 32.60 -7.31
CA GLU A 514 -13.29 33.16 -8.57
C GLU A 514 -14.33 33.04 -9.72
N VAL A 515 -15.34 32.19 -9.54
CA VAL A 515 -16.48 31.95 -10.45
C VAL A 515 -17.74 32.47 -9.79
#